data_AF-A0A0L8II28-F1
#
_entry.id   AF-A0A0L8II28-F1
#
_cell.length_a   1.000
_cell.length_b   1.000
_cell.length_c   1.000
_cell.angle_alpha   90.00
_cell.angle_beta   90.00
_cell.angle_gamma   90.00
#
_symmetry.space_group_name_H-M   'P 1'
#
loop_
_entity.id
_entity.type
_entity.pdbx_description
1 polymer ?
#
loop_
_entity_poly.entity_id
_entity_poly.type
_entity_poly.pdbx_seq_one_letter_code
_entity_poly.pdbx_strand_id
1 'polypeptide(L)'
;MADDLDEEWWLNNQDEPQNHSDDGRFVKLTEDEAKENEKDVPVKRKLTESSNSNKKRKWKRRKITEELKQNAPKQGEAKDVMAAIQKHCEAKLTAADWEQMKLDSDHFFDSNTDSLRPSIYLKLVLPKWSKMLKKKKDLKAGCPLVLIIASSAIRSVELIREIAPFKGEGTKTAKLFAKHFKLKEQTEFLSKTVIHIGVGTPNRINALLTNGALKLKTVNAVVIDWNWRDVKSHRLVDIPEVFSDLMVLFKTFLCQHLQENQCKIGLM
;
A
#
# COMPACT_ATOMS: atom_id res chain seq x y z
N MET A 1 -15.01 -19.30 20.14
CA MET A 1 -16.37 -18.71 20.03
C MET A 1 -16.17 -17.25 19.70
N ALA A 2 -16.53 -16.69 18.55
CA ALA A 2 -17.14 -17.21 17.32
C ALA A 2 -16.38 -16.53 16.16
N ASP A 3 -15.90 -17.33 15.21
CA ASP A 3 -15.45 -16.87 13.89
C ASP A 3 -16.63 -17.20 12.96
N ASP A 4 -17.50 -16.23 12.76
CA ASP A 4 -18.55 -16.25 11.75
C ASP A 4 -18.80 -14.78 11.38
N LEU A 5 -18.04 -14.29 10.40
CA LEU A 5 -18.36 -13.06 9.68
C LEU A 5 -18.06 -13.26 8.18
N ASP A 6 -19.14 -13.61 7.50
CA ASP A 6 -19.53 -13.27 6.14
C ASP A 6 -18.75 -13.88 4.97
N GLU A 7 -19.17 -15.11 4.67
CA GLU A 7 -19.23 -15.69 3.34
C GLU A 7 -20.03 -14.81 2.35
N GLU A 8 -19.73 -14.93 1.05
CA GLU A 8 -20.56 -14.48 -0.09
C GLU A 8 -20.59 -13.01 -0.56
N TRP A 9 -19.77 -12.07 -0.07
CA TRP A 9 -19.76 -10.72 -0.66
C TRP A 9 -19.19 -10.63 -2.10
N TRP A 10 -18.64 -11.72 -2.65
CA TRP A 10 -17.97 -11.73 -3.95
C TRP A 10 -18.89 -11.90 -5.17
N LEU A 11 -20.17 -12.26 -4.98
CA LEU A 11 -21.08 -12.61 -6.07
C LEU A 11 -22.11 -11.53 -6.43
N ASN A 12 -22.49 -10.64 -5.51
CA ASN A 12 -23.56 -9.67 -5.74
C ASN A 12 -23.06 -8.23 -5.91
N ASN A 13 -22.71 -7.88 -7.14
CA ASN A 13 -22.95 -6.54 -7.66
C ASN A 13 -23.91 -6.68 -8.83
N GLN A 14 -25.20 -6.78 -8.51
CA GLN A 14 -26.29 -6.40 -9.40
C GLN A 14 -26.97 -5.20 -8.74
N ASP A 15 -26.88 -4.06 -9.41
CA ASP A 15 -27.49 -2.80 -8.99
C ASP A 15 -29.01 -2.87 -9.08
N GLU A 16 -29.73 -2.50 -8.01
CA GLU A 16 -31.07 -1.89 -8.06
C GLU A 16 -31.37 -1.08 -6.76
N PRO A 17 -32.24 -0.05 -6.82
CA PRO A 17 -32.16 1.13 -5.95
C PRO A 17 -32.83 1.00 -4.58
N GLN A 18 -32.24 1.67 -3.58
CA GLN A 18 -32.74 1.75 -2.20
C GLN A 18 -33.92 2.72 -2.04
N ASN A 19 -34.91 2.32 -1.24
CA ASN A 19 -35.94 3.20 -0.70
C ASN A 19 -35.81 3.29 0.83
N HIS A 20 -36.17 4.45 1.37
CA HIS A 20 -35.78 5.04 2.65
C HIS A 20 -36.75 4.73 3.80
N SER A 21 -36.24 4.58 5.04
CA SER A 21 -36.88 4.96 6.34
C SER A 21 -35.97 4.48 7.48
N ASP A 22 -35.17 5.32 8.15
CA ASP A 22 -35.47 6.15 9.33
C ASP A 22 -36.28 5.46 10.45
N ASP A 23 -35.64 5.19 11.59
CA ASP A 23 -36.18 5.53 12.92
C ASP A 23 -35.03 5.54 13.95
N GLY A 24 -34.93 6.64 14.69
CA GLY A 24 -33.95 6.84 15.75
C GLY A 24 -34.41 6.29 17.10
N ARG A 25 -33.47 6.18 18.04
CA ARG A 25 -33.78 6.37 19.47
C ARG A 25 -32.53 6.65 20.31
N PHE A 26 -32.65 7.76 21.03
CA PHE A 26 -31.75 8.32 22.05
C PHE A 26 -32.04 7.69 23.42
N VAL A 27 -31.33 8.16 24.47
CA VAL A 27 -31.54 8.03 25.94
C VAL A 27 -30.48 7.11 26.61
N LYS A 28 -29.84 7.42 27.75
CA LYS A 28 -29.54 8.62 28.57
C LYS A 28 -28.62 8.14 29.72
N LEU A 29 -27.76 9.03 30.22
CA LEU A 29 -26.87 8.86 31.38
C LEU A 29 -27.65 8.81 32.73
N THR A 30 -27.08 8.15 33.73
CA THR A 30 -27.23 8.48 35.16
C THR A 30 -25.96 8.14 35.95
N GLU A 31 -25.48 9.10 36.73
CA GLU A 31 -24.53 9.01 37.85
C GLU A 31 -25.28 8.63 39.15
N ASP A 32 -24.55 8.11 40.16
CA ASP A 32 -24.60 8.48 41.61
C ASP A 32 -23.86 7.40 42.45
N GLU A 33 -22.75 7.76 43.11
CA GLU A 33 -22.55 7.94 44.58
C GLU A 33 -22.22 6.62 45.34
N ALA A 34 -21.44 6.53 46.43
CA ALA A 34 -20.45 7.36 47.14
C ALA A 34 -19.88 6.51 48.32
N LYS A 35 -18.77 6.99 48.92
CA LYS A 35 -18.23 6.76 50.29
C LYS A 35 -17.36 5.51 50.55
N GLU A 36 -16.42 5.48 51.51
CA GLU A 36 -15.52 6.41 52.25
C GLU A 36 -14.93 5.50 53.36
N ASN A 37 -13.63 5.54 53.64
CA ASN A 37 -13.12 5.29 54.99
C ASN A 37 -11.64 5.65 55.11
N GLU A 38 -11.40 6.61 55.98
CA GLU A 38 -10.13 7.18 56.40
C GLU A 38 -9.86 6.76 57.86
N LYS A 39 -8.60 6.48 58.24
CA LYS A 39 -8.15 6.53 59.65
C LYS A 39 -6.71 7.05 59.76
N ASP A 40 -6.57 7.97 60.69
CA ASP A 40 -5.49 8.90 61.08
C ASP A 40 -4.11 8.30 61.48
N VAL A 41 -2.94 8.90 61.13
CA VAL A 41 -2.04 9.95 61.75
C VAL A 41 -1.53 9.58 63.19
N PRO A 42 -0.37 10.03 63.78
CA PRO A 42 0.48 11.20 63.45
C PRO A 42 2.02 11.15 63.72
N VAL A 43 2.76 12.22 63.32
CA VAL A 43 3.58 13.14 64.20
C VAL A 43 4.80 13.80 63.49
N LYS A 44 4.68 15.14 63.35
CA LYS A 44 5.61 16.31 63.35
C LYS A 44 7.16 16.14 63.41
N ARG A 45 7.92 16.93 62.60
CA ARG A 45 8.55 18.23 62.98
C ARG A 45 9.56 18.82 61.95
N LYS A 46 9.43 20.15 61.78
CA LYS A 46 10.42 21.24 61.56
C LYS A 46 11.08 21.50 60.18
N LEU A 47 10.79 22.73 59.73
CA LEU A 47 11.53 23.57 58.80
C LEU A 47 12.95 23.88 59.28
N THR A 48 13.90 23.89 58.34
CA THR A 48 15.03 24.82 58.29
C THR A 48 15.48 24.98 56.84
N GLU A 49 15.35 26.19 56.32
CA GLU A 49 16.03 26.64 55.10
C GLU A 49 17.54 26.72 55.37
N SER A 50 18.35 26.16 54.46
CA SER A 50 19.65 26.73 54.17
C SER A 50 19.99 26.46 52.71
N SER A 51 20.31 27.55 52.04
CA SER A 51 20.76 27.69 50.67
C SER A 51 22.07 26.94 50.43
N ASN A 52 22.11 26.10 49.38
CA ASN A 52 23.31 26.08 48.55
C ASN A 52 23.03 25.59 47.13
N SER A 53 23.38 26.46 46.19
CA SER A 53 23.27 26.29 44.76
C SER A 53 24.18 25.17 44.25
N ASN A 54 23.59 24.18 43.57
CA ASN A 54 24.33 23.40 42.56
C ASN A 54 23.37 22.98 41.44
N LYS A 55 23.40 23.76 40.34
CA LYS A 55 22.67 23.49 39.09
C LYS A 55 23.20 22.21 38.45
N LYS A 56 22.61 21.06 38.78
CA LYS A 56 22.75 19.85 37.96
C LYS A 56 21.95 20.06 36.67
N ARG A 57 22.65 20.19 35.54
CA ARG A 57 22.07 20.21 34.19
C ARG A 57 21.28 18.91 34.01
N LYS A 58 19.96 18.96 34.21
CA LYS A 58 19.04 17.87 33.83
C LYS A 58 19.17 17.70 32.32
N TRP A 59 19.82 16.61 31.89
CA TRP A 59 19.77 16.13 30.52
C TRP A 59 18.29 15.97 30.16
N LYS A 60 17.71 16.93 29.43
CA LYS A 60 16.37 16.80 28.88
C LYS A 60 16.44 15.65 27.89
N ARG A 61 15.92 14.48 28.26
CA ARG A 61 15.56 13.44 27.29
C ARG A 61 14.66 14.15 26.28
N ARG A 62 15.15 14.34 25.05
CA ARG A 62 14.33 14.77 23.94
C ARG A 62 13.15 13.81 23.87
N LYS A 63 11.93 14.35 23.90
CA LYS A 63 10.74 13.51 23.76
C LYS A 63 10.84 12.88 22.37
N ILE A 64 10.71 11.56 22.29
CA ILE A 64 10.76 10.74 21.06
C ILE A 64 9.93 11.38 19.92
N THR A 65 8.89 12.12 20.27
CA THR A 65 8.00 12.90 19.39
C THR A 65 8.68 14.03 18.60
N GLU A 66 9.73 14.67 19.11
CA GLU A 66 10.47 15.74 18.40
C GLU A 66 11.50 15.19 17.41
N GLU A 67 12.15 14.06 17.74
CA GLU A 67 13.09 13.39 16.83
C GLU A 67 12.36 12.72 15.65
N LEU A 68 11.14 12.20 15.86
CA LEU A 68 10.28 11.68 14.80
C LEU A 68 9.80 12.76 13.82
N LYS A 69 9.58 14.00 14.29
CA LYS A 69 9.22 15.14 13.41
C LYS A 69 10.42 15.66 12.61
N GLN A 70 11.62 15.57 13.16
CA GLN A 70 12.86 15.97 12.46
C GLN A 70 13.34 14.93 11.44
N ASN A 71 12.99 13.66 11.62
CA ASN A 71 13.31 12.56 10.71
C ASN A 71 12.06 11.98 10.02
N ALA A 72 11.16 12.84 9.53
CA ALA A 72 10.06 12.38 8.70
C ALA A 72 10.64 11.61 7.49
N PRO A 73 10.20 10.37 7.22
CA PRO A 73 10.73 9.60 6.12
C PRO A 73 10.47 10.34 4.80
N LYS A 74 11.54 10.58 4.04
CA LYS A 74 11.42 11.18 2.70
C LYS A 74 10.61 10.25 1.80
N GLN A 75 9.73 10.85 1.01
CA GLN A 75 9.04 10.15 -0.06
C GLN A 75 10.08 9.65 -1.06
N GLY A 76 9.86 8.45 -1.60
CA GLY A 76 10.76 7.83 -2.56
C GLY A 76 10.66 8.49 -3.92
N GLU A 77 11.82 8.62 -4.54
CA GLU A 77 11.99 9.10 -5.90
C GLU A 77 12.52 7.99 -6.81
N ALA A 78 12.49 8.23 -8.13
CA ALA A 78 13.05 7.29 -9.11
C ALA A 78 14.49 6.85 -8.78
N LYS A 79 15.32 7.76 -8.29
CA LYS A 79 16.71 7.47 -7.88
C LYS A 79 16.78 6.43 -6.75
N ASP A 80 15.82 6.41 -5.84
CA ASP A 80 15.79 5.47 -4.72
C ASP A 80 15.42 4.06 -5.20
N VAL A 81 14.54 3.97 -6.20
CA VAL A 81 14.21 2.71 -6.87
C VAL A 81 15.43 2.17 -7.61
N MET A 82 16.10 3.02 -8.39
CA MET A 82 17.31 2.65 -9.12
C MET A 82 18.43 2.20 -8.18
N ALA A 83 18.65 2.91 -7.08
CA ALA A 83 19.62 2.53 -6.07
C ALA A 83 19.27 1.20 -5.39
N ALA A 84 17.97 0.94 -5.14
CA ALA A 84 17.52 -0.33 -4.58
C ALA A 84 17.78 -1.50 -5.56
N ILE A 85 17.44 -1.32 -6.84
CA ILE A 85 17.72 -2.31 -7.89
C ILE A 85 19.23 -2.54 -7.99
N GLN A 86 20.04 -1.48 -8.05
CA GLN A 86 21.50 -1.57 -8.11
C GLN A 86 22.07 -2.38 -6.95
N LYS A 87 21.67 -2.06 -5.72
CA LYS A 87 22.10 -2.77 -4.52
C LYS A 87 21.74 -4.25 -4.56
N HIS A 88 20.58 -4.61 -5.12
CA HIS A 88 20.20 -6.01 -5.28
C HIS A 88 21.06 -6.70 -6.35
N CYS A 89 21.39 -6.01 -7.44
CA CYS A 89 22.19 -6.52 -8.54
C CYS A 89 23.65 -6.73 -8.13
N GLU A 90 24.28 -5.79 -7.43
CA GLU A 90 25.66 -5.91 -6.95
C GLU A 90 25.87 -7.14 -6.03
N ALA A 91 24.83 -7.57 -5.32
CA ALA A 91 24.90 -8.72 -4.44
C ALA A 91 24.68 -10.07 -5.14
N LYS A 92 24.10 -10.11 -6.37
CA LYS A 92 23.54 -11.35 -6.94
C LYS A 92 23.62 -11.51 -8.47
N LEU A 93 23.91 -10.48 -9.24
CA LEU A 93 23.72 -10.45 -10.70
C LEU A 93 25.04 -10.20 -11.45
N THR A 94 25.08 -10.66 -12.70
CA THR A 94 26.23 -10.43 -13.59
C THR A 94 26.18 -9.04 -14.21
N ALA A 95 27.32 -8.52 -14.70
CA ALA A 95 27.35 -7.22 -15.38
C ALA A 95 26.35 -7.12 -16.56
N ALA A 96 26.07 -8.24 -17.23
CA ALA A 96 25.11 -8.31 -18.33
C ALA A 96 23.64 -8.18 -17.85
N ASP A 97 23.32 -8.74 -16.68
CA ASP A 97 21.98 -8.62 -16.10
C ASP A 97 21.68 -7.16 -15.70
N TRP A 98 22.69 -6.41 -15.26
CA TRP A 98 22.55 -5.01 -14.88
C TRP A 98 22.14 -4.13 -16.07
N GLU A 99 22.80 -4.31 -17.23
CA GLU A 99 22.48 -3.56 -18.44
C GLU A 99 21.03 -3.79 -18.90
N GLN A 100 20.51 -5.01 -18.72
CA GLN A 100 19.10 -5.32 -19.05
C GLN A 100 18.11 -4.68 -18.08
N MET A 101 18.50 -4.45 -16.83
CA MET A 101 17.64 -3.87 -15.79
C MET A 101 17.73 -2.34 -15.69
N LYS A 102 18.56 -1.70 -16.52
CA LYS A 102 18.74 -0.26 -16.51
C LYS A 102 17.46 0.46 -16.94
N LEU A 103 16.94 1.30 -16.05
CA LEU A 103 15.83 2.20 -16.30
C LEU A 103 16.30 3.64 -16.13
N ASP A 104 15.90 4.50 -17.05
CA ASP A 104 16.18 5.92 -16.99
C ASP A 104 15.03 6.67 -16.32
N SER A 105 15.24 7.95 -15.97
CA SER A 105 14.22 8.77 -15.27
C SER A 105 12.92 8.93 -16.04
N ASP A 106 12.94 8.80 -17.37
CA ASP A 106 11.78 8.88 -18.25
C ASP A 106 10.81 7.69 -18.12
N HIS A 107 11.28 6.56 -17.58
CA HIS A 107 10.49 5.37 -17.25
C HIS A 107 9.65 5.56 -15.98
N PHE A 108 9.76 6.71 -15.30
CA PHE A 108 9.01 7.02 -14.10
C PHE A 108 8.02 8.15 -14.36
N PHE A 109 6.89 8.11 -13.65
CA PHE A 109 6.04 9.28 -13.43
C PHE A 109 6.66 10.16 -12.34
N ASP A 110 6.13 11.38 -12.20
CA ASP A 110 6.44 12.23 -11.06
C ASP A 110 6.13 11.49 -9.75
N SER A 111 7.06 11.58 -8.80
CA SER A 111 6.96 10.88 -7.52
C SER A 111 5.91 11.55 -6.61
N ASN A 112 5.28 10.77 -5.73
CA ASN A 112 4.27 11.28 -4.79
C ASN A 112 4.90 12.07 -3.61
N THR A 113 5.63 13.14 -3.91
CA THR A 113 6.36 13.95 -2.90
C THR A 113 5.43 14.65 -1.92
N ASP A 114 4.23 15.00 -2.36
CA ASP A 114 3.23 15.73 -1.57
C ASP A 114 2.40 14.81 -0.66
N SER A 115 2.76 13.52 -0.55
CA SER A 115 2.04 12.54 0.28
C SER A 115 0.55 12.45 -0.07
N LEU A 116 0.23 12.56 -1.37
CA LEU A 116 -1.13 12.50 -1.86
C LEU A 116 -1.75 11.12 -1.56
N ARG A 117 -3.06 11.11 -1.34
CA ARG A 117 -3.83 9.86 -1.23
C ARG A 117 -3.69 9.05 -2.53
N PRO A 118 -3.67 7.71 -2.48
CA PRO A 118 -3.52 6.86 -3.66
C PRO A 118 -4.47 7.20 -4.82
N SER A 119 -5.75 7.47 -4.54
CA SER A 119 -6.73 7.86 -5.56
C SER A 119 -6.42 9.21 -6.24
N ILE A 120 -5.80 10.16 -5.54
CA ILE A 120 -5.40 11.45 -6.11
C ILE A 120 -4.15 11.27 -6.96
N TYR A 121 -3.15 10.55 -6.43
CA TYR A 121 -1.93 10.25 -7.18
C TYR A 121 -2.24 9.49 -8.50
N LEU A 122 -3.15 8.51 -8.47
CA LEU A 122 -3.57 7.80 -9.67
C LEU A 122 -4.25 8.72 -10.71
N LYS A 123 -4.94 9.79 -10.29
CA LYS A 123 -5.49 10.78 -11.24
C LYS A 123 -4.38 11.59 -11.91
N LEU A 124 -3.28 11.86 -11.21
CA LEU A 124 -2.12 12.57 -11.77
C LEU A 124 -1.34 11.70 -12.76
N VAL A 125 -1.08 10.44 -12.42
CA VAL A 125 -0.34 9.52 -13.30
C VAL A 125 -1.17 9.02 -14.48
N LEU A 126 -2.50 8.97 -14.34
CA LEU A 126 -3.44 8.48 -15.36
C LEU A 126 -4.57 9.50 -15.64
N PRO A 127 -4.25 10.71 -16.11
CA PRO A 127 -5.24 11.79 -16.29
C PRO A 127 -6.29 11.48 -17.36
N LYS A 128 -6.00 10.51 -18.25
CA LYS A 128 -6.88 10.06 -19.33
C LYS A 128 -7.61 8.75 -19.00
N TRP A 129 -7.68 8.36 -17.73
CA TRP A 129 -8.30 7.11 -17.27
C TRP A 129 -9.66 6.80 -17.91
N SER A 130 -10.61 7.74 -17.86
CA SER A 130 -11.94 7.53 -18.46
C SER A 130 -11.91 7.31 -19.98
N LYS A 131 -10.94 7.89 -20.69
CA LYS A 131 -10.75 7.64 -22.13
C LYS A 131 -10.17 6.25 -22.39
N MET A 132 -9.29 5.77 -21.50
CA MET A 132 -8.71 4.42 -21.58
C MET A 132 -9.79 3.35 -21.40
N LEU A 133 -10.70 3.53 -20.43
CA LEU A 133 -11.83 2.62 -20.18
C LEU A 133 -12.80 2.49 -21.38
N LYS A 134 -12.98 3.58 -22.14
CA LYS A 134 -13.89 3.58 -23.31
C LYS A 134 -13.33 2.81 -24.51
N LYS A 135 -12.02 2.54 -24.57
CA LYS A 135 -11.37 1.77 -25.65
C LYS A 135 -11.59 0.26 -25.46
N LYS A 136 -12.86 -0.17 -25.48
CA LYS A 136 -13.26 -1.56 -25.19
C LYS A 136 -12.57 -2.61 -26.06
N LYS A 137 -12.19 -2.28 -27.30
CA LYS A 137 -11.48 -3.19 -28.22
C LYS A 137 -10.11 -3.63 -27.70
N ASP A 138 -9.49 -2.82 -26.84
CA ASP A 138 -8.16 -3.08 -26.30
C ASP A 138 -8.23 -3.87 -24.98
N LEU A 139 -9.42 -3.96 -24.36
CA LEU A 139 -9.63 -4.65 -23.10
C LEU A 139 -9.79 -6.16 -23.34
N LYS A 140 -8.87 -6.95 -22.79
CA LYS A 140 -8.86 -8.42 -22.91
C LYS A 140 -8.79 -9.06 -21.53
N ALA A 141 -9.26 -10.31 -21.44
CA ALA A 141 -9.19 -11.07 -20.21
C ALA A 141 -7.72 -11.24 -19.75
N GLY A 142 -7.48 -10.98 -18.46
CA GLY A 142 -6.15 -11.07 -17.86
C GLY A 142 -5.17 -9.96 -18.28
N CYS A 143 -5.64 -8.92 -18.96
CA CYS A 143 -4.82 -7.81 -19.43
C CYS A 143 -5.25 -6.49 -18.73
N PRO A 144 -4.70 -6.16 -17.56
CA PRO A 144 -5.01 -4.89 -16.88
C PRO A 144 -4.36 -3.70 -17.59
N LEU A 145 -4.89 -2.50 -17.30
CA LEU A 145 -4.29 -1.21 -17.69
C LEU A 145 -3.28 -0.72 -16.65
N VAL A 146 -3.51 -1.07 -15.38
CA VAL A 146 -2.69 -0.66 -14.24
C VAL A 146 -2.39 -1.86 -13.35
N LEU A 147 -1.13 -2.00 -12.98
CA LEU A 147 -0.70 -2.93 -11.94
C LEU A 147 -0.23 -2.14 -10.72
N ILE A 148 -0.78 -2.44 -9.55
CA ILE A 148 -0.40 -1.86 -8.27
C ILE A 148 0.25 -2.96 -7.42
N ILE A 149 1.49 -2.72 -7.01
CA ILE A 149 2.30 -3.67 -6.26
C ILE A 149 2.37 -3.22 -4.80
N ALA A 150 1.96 -4.11 -3.90
CA ALA A 150 1.91 -3.87 -2.47
C ALA A 150 2.71 -4.92 -1.70
N SER A 151 3.07 -4.58 -0.46
CA SER A 151 3.90 -5.43 0.40
C SER A 151 3.18 -6.69 0.90
N SER A 152 1.85 -6.66 1.01
CA SER A 152 1.06 -7.75 1.58
C SER A 152 -0.36 -7.82 1.02
N ALA A 153 -1.06 -8.94 1.28
CA ALA A 153 -2.47 -9.12 0.95
C ALA A 153 -3.37 -8.13 1.70
N ILE A 154 -3.08 -7.86 2.98
CA ILE A 154 -3.83 -6.91 3.80
C ILE A 154 -3.72 -5.51 3.19
N ARG A 155 -2.48 -5.07 2.91
CA ARG A 155 -2.23 -3.77 2.28
C ARG A 155 -2.85 -3.67 0.88
N SER A 156 -2.84 -4.75 0.11
CA SER A 156 -3.52 -4.80 -1.20
C SER A 156 -5.02 -4.52 -1.07
N VAL A 157 -5.70 -5.06 -0.06
CA VAL A 157 -7.13 -4.81 0.19
C VAL A 157 -7.38 -3.37 0.61
N GLU A 158 -6.52 -2.80 1.45
CA GLU A 158 -6.60 -1.39 1.83
C GLU A 158 -6.45 -0.48 0.61
N LEU A 159 -5.43 -0.70 -0.23
CA LEU A 159 -5.22 0.05 -1.46
C LEU A 159 -6.43 0.00 -2.38
N ILE A 160 -7.08 -1.16 -2.53
CA ILE A 160 -8.31 -1.28 -3.33
C ILE A 160 -9.42 -0.36 -2.81
N ARG A 161 -9.54 -0.19 -1.49
CA ARG A 161 -10.48 0.76 -0.88
C ARG A 161 -10.04 2.21 -1.13
N GLU A 162 -8.75 2.50 -0.97
CA GLU A 162 -8.19 3.86 -1.14
C GLU A 162 -8.27 4.38 -2.59
N ILE A 163 -8.24 3.48 -3.57
CA ILE A 163 -8.35 3.81 -5.00
C ILE A 163 -9.80 3.74 -5.53
N ALA A 164 -10.77 3.35 -4.70
CA ALA A 164 -12.18 3.29 -5.11
C ALA A 164 -12.72 4.62 -5.70
N PRO A 165 -12.32 5.81 -5.22
CA PRO A 165 -12.71 7.08 -5.84
C PRO A 165 -12.07 7.36 -7.22
N PHE A 166 -11.04 6.61 -7.61
CA PHE A 166 -10.35 6.74 -8.89
C PHE A 166 -10.93 5.82 -9.97
N LYS A 167 -11.24 4.56 -9.61
CA LYS A 167 -11.55 3.51 -10.59
C LYS A 167 -12.74 3.83 -11.51
N GLY A 168 -13.76 4.53 -11.01
CA GLY A 168 -15.01 4.79 -11.74
C GLY A 168 -15.92 3.57 -11.88
N GLU A 169 -17.13 3.79 -12.38
CA GLU A 169 -18.16 2.76 -12.58
C GLU A 169 -17.76 1.75 -13.68
N GLY A 170 -18.18 0.50 -13.55
CA GLY A 170 -17.87 -0.58 -14.51
C GLY A 170 -16.42 -1.09 -14.47
N THR A 171 -15.56 -0.50 -13.64
CA THR A 171 -14.16 -0.90 -13.51
C THR A 171 -13.97 -2.09 -12.58
N LYS A 172 -13.52 -3.21 -13.14
CA LYS A 172 -13.12 -4.41 -12.38
C LYS A 172 -11.68 -4.33 -11.88
N THR A 173 -11.50 -4.60 -10.58
CA THR A 173 -10.18 -4.69 -9.92
C THR A 173 -9.93 -6.12 -9.48
N ALA A 174 -8.79 -6.70 -9.85
CA ALA A 174 -8.37 -8.05 -9.47
C ALA A 174 -7.40 -8.03 -8.29
N LYS A 175 -7.62 -8.94 -7.32
CA LYS A 175 -6.76 -9.15 -6.16
C LYS A 175 -5.71 -10.20 -6.46
N LEU A 176 -4.46 -9.80 -6.68
CA LEU A 176 -3.37 -10.66 -7.13
C LEU A 176 -2.50 -11.11 -5.94
N PHE A 177 -3.08 -11.82 -4.97
CA PHE A 177 -2.36 -12.38 -3.81
C PHE A 177 -2.95 -13.73 -3.37
N ALA A 178 -2.24 -14.47 -2.50
CA ALA A 178 -2.50 -15.88 -2.24
C ALA A 178 -3.58 -16.24 -1.20
N LYS A 179 -4.20 -15.25 -0.57
CA LYS A 179 -5.17 -15.45 0.52
C LYS A 179 -6.54 -15.83 -0.04
N HIS A 180 -7.01 -17.04 0.31
CA HIS A 180 -8.31 -17.63 -0.07
C HIS A 180 -8.60 -17.68 -1.58
N PHE A 181 -7.56 -17.64 -2.43
CA PHE A 181 -7.72 -17.78 -3.88
C PHE A 181 -6.52 -18.53 -4.46
N LYS A 182 -6.72 -19.80 -4.84
CA LYS A 182 -5.62 -20.65 -5.31
C LYS A 182 -5.14 -20.19 -6.68
N LEU A 183 -3.86 -20.45 -6.99
CA LEU A 183 -3.26 -20.01 -8.26
C LEU A 183 -4.04 -20.54 -9.49
N LYS A 184 -4.49 -21.80 -9.44
CA LYS A 184 -5.26 -22.43 -10.53
C LYS A 184 -6.61 -21.74 -10.74
N GLU A 185 -7.36 -21.53 -9.67
CA GLU A 185 -8.67 -20.84 -9.70
C GLU A 185 -8.51 -19.40 -10.20
N GLN A 186 -7.47 -18.71 -9.75
CA GLN A 186 -7.17 -17.36 -10.20
C GLN A 186 -6.77 -17.30 -11.67
N THR A 187 -6.05 -18.31 -12.16
CA THR A 187 -5.68 -18.43 -13.57
C THR A 187 -6.94 -18.58 -14.44
N GLU A 188 -7.89 -19.42 -14.00
CA GLU A 188 -9.17 -19.60 -14.69
C GLU A 188 -10.03 -18.32 -14.64
N PHE A 189 -10.05 -17.63 -13.51
CA PHE A 189 -10.74 -16.35 -13.39
C PHE A 189 -10.18 -15.31 -14.36
N LEU A 190 -8.85 -15.17 -14.43
CA LEU A 190 -8.19 -14.19 -15.30
C LEU A 190 -8.32 -14.54 -16.78
N SER A 191 -8.43 -15.82 -17.15
CA SER A 191 -8.64 -16.20 -18.56
C SER A 191 -10.03 -15.84 -19.08
N LYS A 192 -11.03 -15.75 -18.19
CA LYS A 192 -12.43 -15.43 -18.53
C LYS A 192 -12.81 -13.98 -18.25
N THR A 193 -12.06 -13.28 -17.38
CA THR A 193 -12.48 -11.97 -16.86
C THR A 193 -11.61 -10.83 -17.37
N VAL A 194 -12.26 -9.84 -17.96
CA VAL A 194 -11.64 -8.53 -18.25
C VAL A 194 -11.45 -7.77 -16.93
N ILE A 195 -10.21 -7.44 -16.63
CA ILE A 195 -9.80 -6.68 -15.44
C ILE A 195 -9.13 -5.38 -15.91
N HIS A 196 -9.29 -4.30 -15.16
CA HIS A 196 -8.73 -3.00 -15.52
C HIS A 196 -7.56 -2.62 -14.61
N ILE A 197 -7.66 -2.99 -13.33
CA ILE A 197 -6.64 -2.76 -12.31
C ILE A 197 -6.31 -4.10 -11.67
N GLY A 198 -5.04 -4.45 -11.57
CA GLY A 198 -4.55 -5.56 -10.74
C GLY A 198 -3.83 -5.01 -9.51
N VAL A 199 -4.21 -5.44 -8.31
CA VAL A 199 -3.54 -5.03 -7.06
C VAL A 199 -3.09 -6.27 -6.32
N GLY A 200 -1.80 -6.39 -5.99
CA GLY A 200 -1.32 -7.57 -5.29
C GLY A 200 0.15 -7.59 -4.90
N THR A 201 0.63 -8.77 -4.53
CA THR A 201 2.00 -8.98 -4.06
C THR A 201 2.92 -9.41 -5.20
N PRO A 202 4.21 -9.06 -5.17
CA PRO A 202 5.17 -9.46 -6.21
C PRO A 202 5.17 -10.96 -6.48
N ASN A 203 5.16 -11.78 -5.43
CA ASN A 203 5.15 -13.24 -5.51
C ASN A 203 4.04 -13.78 -6.43
N ARG A 204 2.79 -13.34 -6.20
CA ARG A 204 1.63 -13.83 -6.94
C ARG A 204 1.57 -13.24 -8.34
N ILE A 205 1.98 -11.98 -8.50
CA ILE A 205 2.08 -11.35 -9.83
C ILE A 205 3.07 -12.13 -10.70
N ASN A 206 4.26 -12.48 -10.18
CA ASN A 206 5.22 -13.33 -10.86
C ASN A 206 4.58 -14.65 -11.31
N ALA A 207 3.96 -15.39 -10.40
CA ALA A 207 3.35 -16.68 -10.72
C ALA A 207 2.28 -16.60 -11.83
N LEU A 208 1.48 -15.53 -11.84
CA LEU A 208 0.43 -15.31 -12.85
C LEU A 208 0.97 -14.81 -14.20
N LEU A 209 2.10 -14.09 -14.21
CA LEU A 209 2.78 -13.71 -15.46
C LEU A 209 3.48 -14.94 -16.07
N THR A 210 4.19 -15.72 -15.24
CA THR A 210 4.91 -16.93 -15.67
C THR A 210 3.97 -17.96 -16.31
N ASN A 211 2.76 -18.12 -15.79
CA ASN A 211 1.79 -19.06 -16.36
C ASN A 211 0.92 -18.47 -17.49
N GLY A 212 1.11 -17.19 -17.84
CA GLY A 212 0.40 -16.50 -18.92
C GLY A 212 -1.04 -16.08 -18.62
N ALA A 213 -1.54 -16.30 -17.39
CA ALA A 213 -2.87 -15.88 -16.97
C ALA A 213 -2.98 -14.34 -16.93
N LEU A 214 -1.95 -13.68 -16.38
CA LEU A 214 -1.80 -12.24 -16.40
C LEU A 214 -0.89 -11.84 -17.57
N LYS A 215 -1.20 -10.73 -18.25
CA LYS A 215 -0.41 -10.25 -19.39
C LYS A 215 -0.15 -8.75 -19.26
N LEU A 216 1.06 -8.32 -19.60
CA LEU A 216 1.47 -6.92 -19.52
C LEU A 216 1.10 -6.09 -20.75
N LYS A 217 0.64 -6.71 -21.85
CA LYS A 217 0.43 -6.07 -23.16
C LYS A 217 -0.33 -4.73 -23.12
N THR A 218 -1.28 -4.57 -22.21
CA THR A 218 -2.09 -3.35 -22.06
C THR A 218 -1.71 -2.49 -20.87
N VAL A 219 -0.72 -2.90 -20.07
CA VAL A 219 -0.30 -2.19 -18.86
C VAL A 219 0.45 -0.92 -19.26
N ASN A 220 -0.10 0.22 -18.87
CA ASN A 220 0.45 1.55 -19.13
C ASN A 220 1.13 2.14 -17.89
N ALA A 221 0.79 1.63 -16.71
CA ALA A 221 1.35 2.08 -15.44
C ALA A 221 1.56 0.91 -14.50
N VAL A 222 2.76 0.84 -13.93
CA VAL A 222 3.09 -0.01 -12.79
C VAL A 222 3.29 0.90 -11.59
N VAL A 223 2.47 0.77 -10.56
CA VAL A 223 2.52 1.63 -9.38
C VAL A 223 2.99 0.82 -8.19
N ILE A 224 4.05 1.26 -7.51
CA ILE A 224 4.60 0.60 -6.35
C ILE A 224 4.18 1.39 -5.10
N ASP A 225 3.60 0.71 -4.12
CA ASP A 225 3.29 1.26 -2.79
C ASP A 225 4.59 1.42 -1.98
N TRP A 226 5.43 2.35 -2.45
CA TRP A 226 6.82 2.51 -2.08
C TRP A 226 6.98 3.22 -0.73
N ASN A 227 6.13 4.21 -0.48
CA ASN A 227 6.21 5.09 0.68
C ASN A 227 5.46 4.54 1.88
N TRP A 228 4.52 3.61 1.66
CA TRP A 228 3.79 2.98 2.75
C TRP A 228 4.73 2.21 3.66
N ARG A 229 4.47 2.30 4.97
CA ARG A 229 5.21 1.62 6.02
C ARG A 229 4.27 0.78 6.86
N ASP A 230 4.70 -0.44 7.17
CA ASP A 230 3.97 -1.32 8.06
C ASP A 230 4.06 -0.88 9.53
N VAL A 231 3.44 -1.65 10.41
CA VAL A 231 3.46 -1.42 11.87
C VAL A 231 4.86 -1.50 12.49
N LYS A 232 5.84 -2.06 11.76
CA LYS A 232 7.26 -2.12 12.15
C LYS A 232 8.09 -1.04 11.43
N SER A 233 7.44 -0.11 10.75
CA SER A 233 8.07 0.97 9.97
C SER A 233 8.87 0.48 8.75
N HIS A 234 8.64 -0.73 8.26
CA HIS A 234 9.26 -1.25 7.04
C HIS A 234 8.45 -0.86 5.80
N ARG A 235 9.14 -0.42 4.74
CA ARG A 235 8.58 -0.34 3.39
C ARG A 235 8.60 -1.70 2.72
N LEU A 236 7.94 -1.80 1.56
CA LEU A 236 7.98 -2.98 0.71
C LEU A 236 9.42 -3.45 0.45
N VAL A 237 10.34 -2.54 0.14
CA VAL A 237 11.75 -2.86 -0.16
C VAL A 237 12.60 -3.23 1.05
N ASP A 238 12.12 -2.92 2.25
CA ASP A 238 12.83 -3.24 3.49
C ASP A 238 12.53 -4.69 3.94
N ILE A 239 11.54 -5.36 3.32
CA ILE A 239 11.17 -6.77 3.58
C ILE A 239 11.92 -7.67 2.57
N PRO A 240 12.91 -8.48 2.99
CA PRO A 240 13.80 -9.19 2.07
C PRO A 240 13.10 -10.12 1.08
N GLU A 241 12.10 -10.88 1.53
CA GLU A 241 11.37 -11.84 0.68
C GLU A 241 10.54 -11.12 -0.38
N VAL A 242 9.83 -10.06 0.04
CA VAL A 242 8.99 -9.26 -0.86
C VAL A 242 9.85 -8.49 -1.86
N PHE A 243 10.97 -7.94 -1.40
CA PHE A 243 11.91 -7.25 -2.28
C PHE A 243 12.57 -8.22 -3.26
N SER A 244 12.94 -9.42 -2.83
CA SER A 244 13.47 -10.46 -3.72
C SER A 244 12.47 -10.81 -4.83
N ASP A 245 11.20 -11.01 -4.48
CA ASP A 245 10.15 -11.28 -5.47
C ASP A 245 9.90 -10.08 -6.39
N LEU A 246 10.01 -8.85 -5.87
CA LEU A 246 9.94 -7.63 -6.69
C LEU A 246 11.07 -7.59 -7.71
N MET A 247 12.30 -7.94 -7.33
CA MET A 247 13.44 -7.95 -8.26
C MET A 247 13.31 -9.03 -9.33
N VAL A 248 12.77 -10.20 -8.99
CA VAL A 248 12.40 -11.21 -9.99
C VAL A 248 11.37 -10.66 -10.98
N LEU A 249 10.36 -9.93 -10.49
CA LEU A 249 9.32 -9.32 -11.32
C LEU A 249 9.92 -8.27 -12.28
N PHE A 250 10.81 -7.41 -11.76
CA PHE A 250 11.52 -6.43 -12.58
C PHE A 250 12.34 -7.10 -13.67
N LYS A 251 13.22 -8.05 -13.29
CA LYS A 251 14.14 -8.73 -14.20
C LYS A 251 13.41 -9.50 -15.29
N THR A 252 12.37 -10.24 -14.91
CA THR A 252 11.74 -11.21 -15.80
C THR A 252 10.70 -10.57 -16.72
N PHE A 253 10.03 -9.50 -16.26
CA PHE A 253 8.85 -8.98 -16.96
C PHE A 253 8.83 -7.46 -17.12
N LEU A 254 9.14 -6.70 -16.08
CA LEU A 254 8.87 -5.24 -16.12
C LEU A 254 9.91 -4.45 -16.90
N CYS A 255 11.21 -4.74 -16.78
CA CYS A 255 12.25 -3.94 -17.45
C CYS A 255 12.06 -3.91 -18.97
N GLN A 256 11.91 -5.08 -19.59
CA GLN A 256 11.62 -5.18 -21.02
C GLN A 256 10.32 -4.45 -21.39
N HIS A 257 9.25 -4.69 -20.61
CA HIS A 257 7.96 -4.06 -20.89
C HIS A 257 8.02 -2.53 -20.81
N LEU A 258 8.74 -1.98 -19.83
CA LEU A 258 8.93 -0.54 -19.63
C LEU A 258 9.77 0.10 -20.74
N GLN A 259 10.82 -0.58 -21.21
CA GLN A 259 11.71 -0.07 -22.26
C GLN A 259 11.04 -0.11 -23.65
N GLU A 260 10.28 -1.17 -23.95
CA GLU A 260 9.69 -1.37 -25.28
C GLU A 260 8.32 -0.70 -25.46
N ASN A 261 7.62 -0.38 -24.36
CA ASN A 261 6.26 0.13 -24.40
C ASN A 261 6.14 1.49 -23.72
N GLN A 262 5.04 2.20 -24.00
CA GLN A 262 4.70 3.46 -23.31
C GLN A 262 4.14 3.18 -21.90
N CYS A 263 4.91 2.45 -21.08
CA CYS A 263 4.59 2.12 -19.70
C CYS A 263 5.56 2.84 -18.77
N LYS A 264 5.08 3.35 -17.64
CA LYS A 264 5.92 4.02 -16.63
C LYS A 264 5.63 3.54 -15.21
N ILE A 265 6.59 3.79 -14.32
CA ILE A 265 6.52 3.45 -12.90
C ILE A 265 6.02 4.66 -12.10
N GLY A 266 4.99 4.46 -11.29
CA GLY A 266 4.55 5.42 -10.26
C GLY A 266 4.96 4.96 -8.87
N LEU A 267 5.22 5.89 -7.97
CA LEU A 267 5.59 5.62 -6.57
C LEU A 267 4.56 6.26 -5.65
N MET A 268 3.79 5.42 -4.94
CA MET A 268 2.77 5.84 -3.97
C MET A 268 3.30 5.80 -2.55
#